data_AF-A0A1H0ZNS1-F1
#
_entry.id   AF-A0A1H0ZNS1-F1
#
_cell.length_a   1.000
_cell.length_b   1.000
_cell.length_c   1.000
_cell.angle_alpha   90.00
_cell.angle_beta   90.00
_cell.angle_gamma   90.00
#
_symmetry.space_group_name_H-M   'P 1'
#
loop_
_entity.id
_entity.type
_entity.pdbx_description
1 polymer ?
#
loop_
_entity_poly.entity_id
_entity_poly.type
_entity_poly.pdbx_seq_one_letter_code
_entity_poly.pdbx_strand_id
1 'polypeptide(L)' 'MGLKEQRLEAWRRFIRAVHAGKRGDYGPAVSLVEAVRAKHGDAAAESQRRELWRVMNAGQQSKGEAK' A
#
# COMPACT_ATOMS: atom_id res chain seq x y z
N MET A 1 9.61 -18.60 11.45
CA MET A 1 9.76 -17.39 10.61
C MET A 1 10.32 -16.26 11.46
N GLY A 2 11.50 -15.78 11.14
CA GLY A 2 12.12 -14.65 11.84
C GLY A 2 11.38 -13.33 11.51
N LEU A 3 11.49 -12.35 12.42
CA LEU A 3 10.90 -11.01 12.27
C LEU A 3 11.27 -10.33 10.94
N LYS A 4 12.50 -10.60 10.46
CA LYS A 4 13.02 -10.05 9.19
C LYS A 4 12.27 -10.59 7.97
N GLU A 5 11.96 -11.88 7.95
CA GLU A 5 11.25 -12.52 6.84
C GLU A 5 9.81 -12.03 6.74
N GLN A 6 9.14 -11.91 7.89
CA GLN A 6 7.77 -11.36 7.97
C GLN A 6 7.70 -9.90 7.46
N ARG A 7 8.70 -9.08 7.81
CA ARG A 7 8.79 -7.69 7.32
C ARG A 7 9.01 -7.65 5.81
N LEU A 8 9.84 -8.55 5.27
CA LEU A 8 10.11 -8.64 3.83
C LEU A 8 8.88 -9.08 3.04
N GLU A 9 8.11 -10.04 3.55
CA GLU A 9 6.85 -10.46 2.95
C GLU A 9 5.79 -9.36 2.99
N ALA A 10 5.64 -8.67 4.12
CA ALA A 10 4.73 -7.54 4.25
C ALA A 10 5.09 -6.43 3.25
N TRP A 11 6.38 -6.14 3.08
CA TRP A 11 6.87 -5.18 2.10
C TRP A 11 6.57 -5.60 0.66
N ARG A 12 6.78 -6.87 0.31
CA ARG A 12 6.46 -7.39 -1.03
C ARG A 12 4.97 -7.28 -1.35
N ARG A 13 4.09 -7.60 -0.37
CA ARG A 13 2.63 -7.45 -0.52
C ARG A 13 2.23 -5.99 -0.70
N PHE A 14 2.85 -5.08 0.06
CA PHE A 14 2.63 -3.64 -0.07
C PHE A 14 3.01 -3.11 -1.46
N ILE A 15 4.21 -3.42 -1.94
CA ILE A 15 4.67 -3.00 -3.27
C ILE A 15 3.77 -3.57 -4.37
N ARG A 16 3.37 -4.85 -4.26
CA ARG A 16 2.43 -5.45 -5.21
C ARG A 16 1.09 -4.71 -5.24
N ALA A 17 0.55 -4.35 -4.07
CA ALA A 17 -0.69 -3.60 -3.97
C ALA A 17 -0.59 -2.20 -4.59
N VAL A 18 0.52 -1.51 -4.37
CA VAL A 18 0.81 -0.21 -5.01
C VAL A 18 0.86 -0.34 -6.54
N HIS A 19 1.57 -1.34 -7.07
CA HIS A 19 1.69 -1.54 -8.52
C HIS A 19 0.35 -1.92 -9.17
N ALA A 20 -0.44 -2.77 -8.49
CA ALA A 20 -1.78 -3.12 -8.94
C ALA A 20 -2.70 -1.89 -8.98
N GLY A 21 -2.72 -1.10 -7.90
CA GLY A 21 -3.55 0.10 -7.82
C GLY A 21 -3.15 1.18 -8.83
N LYS A 22 -1.86 1.31 -9.16
CA LYS A 22 -1.39 2.17 -10.26
C LYS A 22 -1.92 1.75 -11.64
N ARG A 23 -2.33 0.48 -11.81
CA ARG A 23 -2.95 -0.05 -13.03
C ARG A 23 -4.48 -0.03 -12.98
N GLY A 24 -5.07 0.53 -11.93
CA GLY A 24 -6.52 0.54 -11.69
C GLY A 24 -7.06 -0.69 -10.97
N ASP A 25 -6.20 -1.64 -10.56
CA ASP A 25 -6.60 -2.81 -9.78
C ASP A 25 -6.45 -2.54 -8.27
N TYR A 26 -7.55 -2.14 -7.64
CA TYR A 26 -7.56 -1.78 -6.22
C TYR A 26 -7.79 -2.96 -5.27
N GLY A 27 -8.12 -4.15 -5.78
CA GLY A 27 -8.41 -5.34 -4.95
C GLY A 27 -7.29 -5.68 -3.95
N PRO A 28 -6.02 -5.76 -4.39
CA PRO A 28 -4.88 -6.03 -3.51
C PRO A 28 -4.66 -4.93 -2.45
N ALA A 29 -4.94 -3.67 -2.79
CA ALA A 29 -4.84 -2.55 -1.88
C ALA A 29 -5.91 -2.62 -0.77
N VAL A 30 -7.15 -2.93 -1.13
CA VAL A 30 -8.25 -3.13 -0.19
C VAL A 30 -7.95 -4.28 0.76
N SER A 31 -7.55 -5.44 0.22
CA SER A 31 -7.21 -6.61 1.03
C SER A 31 -6.09 -6.32 2.05
N LEU A 32 -5.10 -5.50 1.69
CA LEU A 32 -4.03 -5.11 2.59
C LEU A 32 -4.52 -4.20 3.73
N VAL A 33 -5.40 -3.25 3.42
CA VAL A 33 -6.01 -2.35 4.43
C VAL A 33 -6.92 -3.15 5.37
N GLU A 34 -7.70 -4.10 4.86
CA GLU A 34 -8.54 -4.97 5.69
C GLU A 34 -7.71 -5.88 6.61
N ALA A 35 -6.58 -6.41 6.13
CA ALA A 35 -5.67 -7.17 6.96
C ALA A 35 -5.08 -6.33 8.11
N VAL A 36 -4.80 -5.04 7.85
CA VAL A 36 -4.36 -4.11 8.88
C VAL A 36 -5.50 -3.78 9.85
N ARG A 37 -6.74 -3.57 9.35
CA ARG A 37 -7.92 -3.36 10.20
C ARG A 37 -8.13 -4.53 11.15
N ALA A 38 -8.06 -5.77 10.65
CA ALA A 38 -8.26 -6.97 11.46
C ALA A 38 -7.19 -7.15 12.56
N LYS A 39 -5.95 -6.68 12.33
CA LYS A 39 -4.84 -6.86 13.28
C LYS A 39 -4.60 -5.69 14.21
N HIS A 40 -4.84 -4.47 13.74
CA HIS A 40 -4.42 -3.23 14.39
C HIS A 40 -5.57 -2.23 14.59
N GLY A 41 -6.77 -2.56 14.11
CA GLY A 41 -7.96 -1.71 14.24
C GLY A 41 -8.09 -0.64 13.16
N ASP A 42 -9.19 0.11 13.22
CA ASP A 42 -9.58 1.08 12.21
C ASP A 42 -8.62 2.25 12.04
N ALA A 43 -8.07 2.78 13.14
CA ALA A 43 -7.14 3.91 13.07
C ALA A 43 -5.87 3.58 12.27
N ALA A 44 -5.34 2.37 12.47
CA ALA A 44 -4.18 1.87 11.73
C ALA A 44 -4.53 1.61 10.26
N ALA A 45 -5.71 1.05 10.00
CA ALA A 45 -6.20 0.80 8.64
C ALA A 45 -6.37 2.09 7.84
N GLU A 46 -6.94 3.13 8.45
CA GLU A 46 -7.12 4.44 7.82
C GLU A 46 -5.78 5.12 7.51
N SER A 47 -4.81 5.02 8.42
CA SER A 47 -3.45 5.53 8.17
C SER A 47 -2.80 4.78 7.02
N GLN A 48 -2.90 3.44 7.01
CA GLN A 48 -2.35 2.61 5.95
C GLN A 48 -3.02 2.90 4.60
N ARG A 49 -4.34 3.11 4.58
CA ARG A 49 -5.10 3.45 3.37
C ARG A 49 -4.61 4.76 2.77
N ARG A 50 -4.42 5.81 3.57
CA ARG A 50 -3.93 7.11 3.11
C ARG A 50 -2.51 7.03 2.56
N GLU A 51 -1.62 6.33 3.25
CA GLU A 51 -0.25 6.10 2.80
C GLU A 51 -0.24 5.36 1.45
N LEU A 52 -1.01 4.29 1.34
CA LEU A 52 -1.09 3.48 0.13
C LEU A 52 -1.65 4.31 -1.04
N TRP A 53 -2.68 5.14 -0.79
CA TRP A 53 -3.21 6.08 -1.79
C TRP A 53 -2.18 7.12 -2.23
N ARG A 54 -1.44 7.70 -1.28
CA ARG A 54 -0.35 8.63 -1.56
C ARG A 54 0.71 7.99 -2.45
N VAL A 55 1.18 6.78 -2.12
CA VAL A 55 2.24 6.09 -2.89
C VAL A 55 1.76 5.65 -4.28
N MET A 56 0.49 5.26 -4.41
CA MET A 56 -0.12 4.99 -5.72
C MET A 56 -0.10 6.25 -6.60
N ASN A 57 -0.43 7.41 -6.05
CA ASN A 57 -0.55 8.68 -6.79
C ASN A 57 0.75 9.48 -6.91
N ALA A 58 1.76 9.21 -6.06
CA ALA A 58 3.06 9.88 -6.12
C ALA A 58 3.79 9.66 -7.46
N GLY A 59 3.41 8.62 -8.22
CA GLY A 59 3.88 8.41 -9.59
C GLY A 59 3.22 9.29 -10.66
N GLN A 60 2.09 9.95 -10.37
CA GLN A 60 1.43 10.89 -11.29
C GLN A 60 2.01 12.31 -11.18
N GLN A 61 2.52 12.73 -10.02
CA GLN A 61 3.11 14.08 -9.86
C GLN A 61 4.50 14.20 -10.53
N SER A 62 5.26 13.11 -10.68
CA SER A 62 6.61 13.18 -11.27
C SER A 62 6.64 13.22 -12.81
N LYS A 63 5.48 13.21 -13.49
CA LYS A 63 5.37 13.49 -14.94
C LYS A 63 4.79 14.88 -15.23
N GLY A 64 4.86 15.80 -14.26
CA GLY A 64 4.30 17.14 -14.34
C GLY A 64 5.27 18.30 -14.15
N GLU A 65 6.56 18.07 -13.84
CA GLU A 65 7.55 19.14 -13.70
C GLU A 65 8.88 18.74 -14.34
N ALA A 66 8.93 18.85 -15.66
CA ALA A 66 10.14 19.21 -16.38
C ALA A 66 9.79 20.48 -17.15
N LYS A 67 10.06 21.64 -16.53
CA LYS A 67 10.08 22.93 -17.19
C LYS A 67 11.38 23.64 -16.83
#